data_AF-A0AAU6JFX2-F1
#
_entry.id   AF-A0AAU6JFX2-F1
#
_cell.length_a   1.000
_cell.length_b   1.000
_cell.length_c   1.000
_cell.angle_alpha   90.00
_cell.angle_beta   90.00
_cell.angle_gamma   90.00
#
_symmetry.space_group_name_H-M   'P 1'
#
loop_
_entity.id
_entity.type
_entity.pdbx_description
1 polymer ?
#
loop_
_entity_poly.entity_id
_entity_poly.type
_entity_poly.pdbx_seq_one_letter_code
_entity_poly.pdbx_strand_id
1 'polypeptide(L)'
;MTQPHPGPGTPAADSPQPPAPAPLTPLHDLRTQITAHLGEAARTWLAHALDEAAARPATHGPISAWELRLAEAGRRCGTDHADAVRVLILDAAQAGPDALTRVYRQGTAAERRAVLHALPHLVAGPDALPLVEDALRTNDTSLVAAAVGPYAARHLDAHNWRHAVLKCLFTGVPVDTVADLRHRARADTELARMLDDYAAERAAAGRPVPEDLHRVLALTGSEAKES
;
A
#
# COMPACT_ATOMS: atom_id res chain seq x y z
N MET A 1 -42.24 -45.76 15.43
CA MET A 1 -40.86 -45.22 15.35
C MET A 1 -40.68 -44.69 13.93
N THR A 2 -40.81 -43.37 13.76
CA THR A 2 -40.84 -42.72 12.44
C THR A 2 -39.66 -41.77 12.36
N GLN A 3 -38.69 -42.08 11.50
CA GLN A 3 -37.50 -41.24 11.25
C GLN A 3 -37.85 -40.13 10.24
N PRO A 4 -37.42 -38.87 10.43
CA PRO A 4 -37.57 -37.84 9.42
C PRO A 4 -36.38 -37.85 8.43
N HIS A 5 -36.69 -37.65 7.15
CA HIS A 5 -35.72 -37.44 6.07
C HIS A 5 -35.14 -36.02 6.14
N PRO A 6 -33.82 -35.81 5.95
CA PRO A 6 -33.26 -34.48 5.78
C PRO A 6 -33.44 -34.03 4.32
N GLY A 7 -34.01 -32.84 4.13
CA GLY A 7 -34.13 -32.20 2.82
C GLY A 7 -32.77 -31.75 2.26
N PRO A 8 -32.64 -31.60 0.93
CA PRO A 8 -31.38 -31.19 0.31
C PRO A 8 -31.08 -29.72 0.67
N GLY A 9 -29.91 -29.50 1.27
CA GLY A 9 -29.39 -28.17 1.56
C GLY A 9 -29.10 -27.41 0.27
N THR A 10 -29.65 -26.20 0.19
CA THR A 10 -29.33 -25.20 -0.83
C THR A 10 -27.81 -24.95 -0.85
N PRO A 11 -27.15 -24.95 -2.03
CA PRO A 11 -25.75 -24.58 -2.11
C PRO A 11 -25.60 -23.09 -1.73
N ALA A 12 -24.68 -22.82 -0.80
CA ALA A 12 -24.29 -21.46 -0.44
C ALA A 12 -23.86 -20.72 -1.71
N ALA A 13 -24.46 -19.56 -1.95
CA ALA A 13 -24.08 -18.67 -3.03
C ALA A 13 -22.61 -18.28 -2.86
N ASP A 14 -21.78 -18.61 -3.85
CA ASP A 14 -20.44 -18.06 -4.01
C ASP A 14 -20.56 -16.53 -3.93
N SER A 15 -19.99 -15.96 -2.87
CA SER A 15 -19.85 -14.52 -2.78
C SER A 15 -18.95 -14.08 -3.94
N PRO A 16 -19.33 -13.07 -4.75
CA PRO A 16 -18.51 -12.65 -5.86
C PRO A 16 -17.14 -12.24 -5.33
N GLN A 17 -16.10 -12.97 -5.74
CA GLN A 17 -14.73 -12.63 -5.42
C GLN A 17 -14.47 -11.22 -5.96
N PRO A 18 -14.03 -10.27 -5.12
CA PRO A 18 -13.76 -8.92 -5.60
C PRO A 18 -12.74 -8.99 -6.74
N PRO A 19 -12.91 -8.16 -7.80
CA PRO A 19 -11.96 -8.12 -8.89
C PRO A 19 -10.55 -7.85 -8.36
N ALA A 20 -9.57 -8.50 -9.00
CA ALA A 20 -8.19 -8.39 -8.57
C ALA A 20 -7.71 -6.93 -8.68
N PRO A 21 -7.04 -6.39 -7.65
CA PRO A 21 -6.40 -5.08 -7.75
C PRO A 21 -5.41 -5.06 -8.92
N ALA A 22 -5.11 -3.86 -9.44
CA ALA A 22 -4.16 -3.66 -10.54
C ALA A 22 -2.87 -4.48 -10.32
N PRO A 23 -2.32 -5.11 -11.38
CA PRO A 23 -1.23 -6.05 -11.24
C PRO A 23 0.00 -5.35 -10.66
N LEU A 24 0.47 -5.85 -9.53
CA LEU A 24 1.74 -5.44 -8.93
C LEU A 24 2.88 -5.81 -9.88
N THR A 25 3.81 -4.88 -10.11
CA THR A 25 5.05 -5.20 -10.83
C THR A 25 5.78 -6.33 -10.09
N PRO A 26 6.04 -7.48 -10.74
CA PRO A 26 6.82 -8.55 -10.12
C PRO A 26 8.18 -8.04 -9.66
N LEU A 27 8.66 -8.48 -8.49
CA LEU A 27 9.94 -8.01 -7.94
C LEU A 27 11.14 -8.36 -8.84
N HIS A 28 11.02 -9.39 -9.67
CA HIS A 28 12.03 -9.75 -10.66
C HIS A 28 12.12 -8.70 -11.78
N ASP A 29 10.97 -8.20 -12.26
CA ASP A 29 10.92 -7.14 -13.26
C ASP A 29 11.41 -5.82 -12.68
N LEU A 30 11.01 -5.53 -11.43
CA LEU A 30 11.50 -4.37 -10.67
C LEU A 30 13.04 -4.40 -10.56
N ARG A 31 13.61 -5.57 -10.23
CA ARG A 31 15.07 -5.75 -10.15
C ARG A 31 15.73 -5.52 -11.50
N THR A 32 15.19 -6.08 -12.57
CA THR A 32 15.69 -5.88 -13.94
C THR A 32 15.70 -4.38 -14.30
N GLN A 33 14.59 -3.69 -14.06
CA GLN A 33 14.42 -2.28 -14.37
C GLN A 33 15.43 -1.41 -13.62
N ILE A 34 15.54 -1.56 -12.29
CA ILE A 34 16.49 -0.77 -11.49
C ILE A 34 17.92 -1.05 -11.93
N THR A 35 18.27 -2.32 -12.14
CA THR A 35 19.62 -2.71 -12.54
C THR A 35 20.04 -2.05 -13.86
N ALA A 36 19.10 -1.88 -14.81
CA ALA A 36 19.35 -1.20 -16.07
C ALA A 36 19.68 0.30 -15.91
N HIS A 37 19.20 0.95 -14.84
CA HIS A 37 19.45 2.37 -14.56
C HIS A 37 20.64 2.63 -13.63
N LEU A 38 21.14 1.60 -12.94
CA LEU A 38 22.26 1.73 -12.02
C LEU A 38 23.63 1.68 -12.73
N GLY A 39 24.57 2.51 -12.27
CA GLY A 39 25.98 2.39 -12.61
C GLY A 39 26.60 1.09 -12.07
N GLU A 40 27.75 0.69 -12.63
CA GLU A 40 28.41 -0.59 -12.28
C GLU A 40 28.66 -0.75 -10.78
N ALA A 41 29.22 0.27 -10.12
CA ALA A 41 29.48 0.23 -8.68
C ALA A 41 28.20 0.03 -7.84
N ALA A 42 27.09 0.66 -8.24
CA ALA A 42 25.80 0.53 -7.56
C ALA A 42 25.18 -0.86 -7.79
N ARG A 43 25.30 -1.41 -9.02
CA ARG A 43 24.87 -2.79 -9.32
C ARG A 43 25.63 -3.83 -8.51
N THR A 44 26.95 -3.69 -8.42
CA THR A 44 27.80 -4.59 -7.62
C THR A 44 27.44 -4.51 -6.13
N TRP A 45 27.24 -3.29 -5.61
CA TRP A 45 26.79 -3.11 -4.23
C TRP A 45 25.39 -3.73 -4.00
N LEU A 46 24.45 -3.52 -4.92
CA LEU A 46 23.10 -4.10 -4.82
C LEU A 46 23.17 -5.63 -4.79
N ALA A 47 23.92 -6.26 -5.70
CA ALA A 47 24.08 -7.71 -5.72
C ALA A 47 24.59 -8.24 -4.36
N HIS A 48 25.64 -7.63 -3.82
CA HIS A 48 26.17 -8.00 -2.51
C HIS A 48 25.17 -7.78 -1.36
N ALA A 49 24.43 -6.67 -1.37
CA ALA A 49 23.42 -6.39 -0.36
C ALA A 49 22.27 -7.41 -0.38
N LEU A 50 21.87 -7.87 -1.57
CA LEU A 50 20.86 -8.92 -1.72
C LEU A 50 21.39 -10.28 -1.26
N ASP A 51 22.64 -10.63 -1.57
CA ASP A 51 23.27 -11.87 -1.11
C ASP A 51 23.39 -11.91 0.42
N GLU A 52 23.79 -10.82 1.05
CA GLU A 52 23.82 -10.70 2.52
C GLU A 52 22.43 -10.79 3.16
N ALA A 53 21.42 -10.19 2.54
CA ALA A 53 20.04 -10.29 2.99
C ALA A 53 19.52 -11.74 2.90
N ALA A 54 19.77 -12.42 1.77
CA ALA A 54 19.38 -13.80 1.53
C ALA A 54 20.09 -14.80 2.45
N ALA A 55 21.34 -14.51 2.83
CA ALA A 55 22.10 -15.33 3.77
C ALA A 55 21.44 -15.41 5.17
N ARG A 56 20.52 -14.47 5.50
CA ARG A 56 19.83 -14.38 6.80
C ARG A 56 20.78 -14.64 7.97
N PRO A 57 21.91 -13.93 8.06
CA PRO A 57 22.87 -14.16 9.14
C PRO A 57 22.16 -13.94 10.48
N ALA A 58 22.47 -14.80 11.46
CA ALA A 58 21.96 -14.63 12.82
C ALA A 58 22.21 -13.20 13.30
N THR A 59 21.30 -12.64 14.08
CA THR A 59 21.43 -11.30 14.65
C THR A 59 22.67 -11.25 15.54
N HIS A 60 23.74 -10.63 15.07
CA HIS A 60 24.94 -10.35 15.85
C HIS A 60 24.85 -8.90 16.38
N GLY A 61 24.03 -8.70 17.42
CA GLY A 61 23.78 -7.39 18.02
C GLY A 61 22.35 -6.86 17.80
N PRO A 62 22.11 -5.55 18.02
CA PRO A 62 20.76 -4.97 17.98
C PRO A 62 20.19 -4.78 16.56
N ILE A 63 21.04 -4.81 15.53
CA ILE A 63 20.67 -4.57 14.12
C ILE A 63 21.26 -5.68 13.27
N SER A 64 20.46 -6.26 12.38
CA SER A 64 20.92 -7.26 11.42
C SER A 64 21.72 -6.63 10.26
N ALA A 65 22.63 -7.39 9.64
CA ALA A 65 23.48 -6.87 8.57
C ALA A 65 22.67 -6.27 7.40
N TRP A 66 21.52 -6.86 7.07
CA TRP A 66 20.66 -6.39 5.98
C TRP A 66 19.88 -5.11 6.33
N GLU A 67 19.55 -4.89 7.61
CA GLU A 67 18.91 -3.63 8.04
C GLU A 67 19.86 -2.43 7.84
N LEU A 68 21.18 -2.62 7.99
CA LEU A 68 22.17 -1.60 7.63
C LEU A 68 22.14 -1.25 6.13
N ARG A 69 21.86 -2.24 5.26
CA ARG A 69 21.76 -2.01 3.80
C ARG A 69 20.58 -1.15 3.43
N LEU A 70 19.49 -1.18 4.20
CA LEU A 70 18.36 -0.26 4.01
C LEU A 70 18.80 1.20 4.19
N ALA A 71 19.60 1.49 5.21
CA ALA A 71 20.10 2.84 5.48
C ALA A 71 21.12 3.32 4.43
N GLU A 72 21.83 2.40 3.79
CA GLU A 72 22.82 2.69 2.75
C GLU A 72 22.22 2.89 1.35
N ALA A 73 21.04 2.31 1.07
CA ALA A 73 20.45 2.25 -0.26
C ALA A 73 20.46 3.59 -1.02
N GLY A 74 20.01 4.67 -0.38
CA GLY A 74 19.97 6.00 -1.02
C GLY A 74 21.35 6.56 -1.35
N ARG A 75 22.36 6.32 -0.51
CA ARG A 75 23.74 6.78 -0.77
C ARG A 75 24.41 5.98 -1.88
N ARG A 76 24.02 4.71 -2.05
CA ARG A 76 24.68 3.76 -2.95
C ARG A 76 24.02 3.68 -4.33
N CYS A 77 22.70 3.85 -4.38
CA CYS A 77 21.89 3.68 -5.59
C CYS A 77 21.18 4.96 -6.05
N GLY A 78 21.37 6.08 -5.34
CA GLY A 78 20.66 7.33 -5.60
C GLY A 78 19.26 7.36 -4.98
N THR A 79 18.71 8.56 -4.78
CA THR A 79 17.40 8.76 -4.15
C THR A 79 16.26 8.15 -4.94
N ASP A 80 16.34 8.22 -6.27
CA ASP A 80 15.26 7.83 -7.19
C ASP A 80 15.03 6.32 -7.22
N HIS A 81 16.05 5.53 -6.85
CA HIS A 81 15.98 4.07 -6.81
C HIS A 81 15.99 3.52 -5.38
N ALA A 82 16.14 4.37 -4.37
CA ALA A 82 16.39 3.94 -3.00
C ALA A 82 15.24 3.09 -2.42
N ASP A 83 13.98 3.48 -2.66
CA ASP A 83 12.83 2.76 -2.13
C ASP A 83 12.69 1.39 -2.79
N ALA A 84 12.86 1.34 -4.10
CA ALA A 84 12.75 0.09 -4.85
C ALA A 84 13.90 -0.88 -4.50
N VAL A 85 15.12 -0.36 -4.29
CA VAL A 85 16.25 -1.14 -3.75
C VAL A 85 15.95 -1.67 -2.34
N ARG A 86 15.37 -0.86 -1.46
CA ARG A 86 14.97 -1.31 -0.11
C ARG A 86 13.91 -2.41 -0.16
N VAL A 87 12.94 -2.30 -1.06
CA VAL A 87 11.93 -3.36 -1.28
C VAL A 87 12.61 -4.67 -1.68
N LEU A 88 13.59 -4.64 -2.60
CA LEU A 88 14.35 -5.83 -2.99
C LEU A 88 15.18 -6.41 -1.84
N ILE A 89 15.76 -5.57 -0.97
CA ILE A 89 16.49 -6.03 0.22
C ILE A 89 15.55 -6.70 1.21
N LEU A 90 14.36 -6.12 1.45
CA LEU A 90 13.33 -6.69 2.33
C LEU A 90 12.83 -8.04 1.82
N ASP A 91 12.65 -8.17 0.51
CA ASP A 91 12.28 -9.41 -0.17
C ASP A 91 13.38 -10.48 -0.06
N ALA A 92 14.62 -10.12 -0.38
CA ALA A 92 15.76 -11.03 -0.25
C ALA A 92 15.94 -11.52 1.20
N ALA A 93 15.69 -10.67 2.19
CA ALA A 93 15.71 -11.04 3.60
C ALA A 93 14.50 -11.90 4.05
N GLN A 94 13.50 -12.06 3.19
CA GLN A 94 12.19 -12.65 3.53
C GLN A 94 11.60 -12.03 4.80
N ALA A 95 11.61 -10.69 4.85
CA ALA A 95 11.20 -9.94 6.03
C ALA A 95 9.71 -10.16 6.35
N GLY A 96 9.44 -10.93 7.40
CA GLY A 96 8.08 -11.12 7.92
C GLY A 96 7.53 -9.90 8.67
N PRO A 97 6.25 -9.95 9.09
CA PRO A 97 5.56 -8.82 9.74
C PRO A 97 6.29 -8.20 10.93
N ASP A 98 6.95 -9.02 11.77
CA ASP A 98 7.71 -8.52 12.93
C ASP A 98 8.96 -7.72 12.52
N ALA A 99 9.67 -8.18 11.48
CA ALA A 99 10.83 -7.48 10.95
C ALA A 99 10.42 -6.17 10.27
N LEU A 100 9.35 -6.21 9.46
CA LEU A 100 8.78 -5.03 8.82
C LEU A 100 8.31 -4.01 9.87
N THR A 101 7.65 -4.46 10.93
CA THR A 101 7.20 -3.60 12.04
C THR A 101 8.38 -2.95 12.75
N ARG A 102 9.46 -3.68 13.01
CA ARG A 102 10.67 -3.13 13.63
C ARG A 102 11.31 -2.06 12.75
N VAL A 103 11.55 -2.37 11.47
CA VAL A 103 12.12 -1.42 10.49
C VAL A 103 11.23 -0.18 10.39
N TYR A 104 9.91 -0.34 10.34
CA TYR A 104 8.99 0.79 10.28
C TYR A 104 9.05 1.67 11.53
N ARG A 105 9.04 1.08 12.73
CA ARG A 105 9.00 1.85 13.99
C ARG A 105 10.31 2.58 14.28
N GLN A 106 11.44 2.04 13.83
CA GLN A 106 12.78 2.57 14.12
C GLN A 106 13.38 3.36 12.96
N GLY A 107 12.82 3.19 11.76
CA GLY A 107 13.35 3.75 10.52
C GLY A 107 12.99 5.21 10.29
N THR A 108 13.77 5.82 9.41
CA THR A 108 13.50 7.12 8.79
C THR A 108 12.21 7.09 7.96
N ALA A 109 11.68 8.26 7.58
CA ALA A 109 10.52 8.34 6.70
C ALA A 109 10.72 7.58 5.37
N ALA A 110 11.93 7.58 4.80
CA ALA A 110 12.23 6.82 3.58
C ALA A 110 12.20 5.30 3.81
N GLU A 111 12.71 4.81 4.95
CA GLU A 111 12.66 3.38 5.29
C GLU A 111 11.24 2.92 5.60
N ARG A 112 10.46 3.74 6.33
CA ARG A 112 9.03 3.52 6.55
C ARG A 112 8.25 3.43 5.24
N ARG A 113 8.52 4.34 4.31
CA ARG A 113 7.90 4.34 2.98
C ARG A 113 8.24 3.08 2.20
N ALA A 114 9.50 2.64 2.22
CA ALA A 114 9.90 1.39 1.58
C ALA A 114 9.22 0.16 2.20
N VAL A 115 9.01 0.13 3.52
CA VAL A 115 8.22 -0.93 4.17
C VAL A 115 6.80 -0.97 3.62
N LEU A 116 6.13 0.19 3.52
CA LEU A 116 4.76 0.28 2.96
C LEU A 116 4.69 -0.23 1.51
N HIS A 117 5.68 0.09 0.69
CA HIS A 117 5.78 -0.42 -0.68
C HIS A 117 6.07 -1.92 -0.76
N ALA A 118 6.73 -2.51 0.25
CA ALA A 118 7.03 -3.94 0.29
C ALA A 118 5.83 -4.80 0.76
N LEU A 119 4.94 -4.24 1.59
CA LEU A 119 3.78 -4.96 2.13
C LEU A 119 2.98 -5.76 1.09
N PRO A 120 2.62 -5.21 -0.08
CA PRO A 120 1.81 -5.95 -1.04
C PRO A 120 2.48 -7.21 -1.60
N HIS A 121 3.82 -7.30 -1.51
CA HIS A 121 4.62 -8.44 -1.97
C HIS A 121 4.92 -9.45 -0.85
N LEU A 122 5.16 -8.97 0.37
CA LEU A 122 5.69 -9.79 1.47
C LEU A 122 4.64 -10.25 2.48
N VAL A 123 3.48 -9.59 2.51
CA VAL A 123 2.43 -9.87 3.51
C VAL A 123 1.11 -10.15 2.81
N ALA A 124 0.64 -11.40 2.92
CA ALA A 124 -0.62 -11.84 2.32
C ALA A 124 -1.85 -11.54 3.20
N GLY A 125 -1.69 -11.61 4.53
CA GLY A 125 -2.75 -11.38 5.51
C GLY A 125 -2.78 -9.95 6.06
N PRO A 126 -3.71 -9.63 6.97
CA PRO A 126 -3.87 -8.28 7.53
C PRO A 126 -2.85 -7.91 8.62
N ASP A 127 -1.87 -8.77 8.93
CA ASP A 127 -0.98 -8.61 10.10
C ASP A 127 -0.15 -7.31 10.09
N ALA A 128 0.10 -6.73 8.91
CA ALA A 128 0.79 -5.45 8.76
C ALA A 128 -0.15 -4.23 8.62
N LEU A 129 -1.47 -4.41 8.76
CA LEU A 129 -2.46 -3.32 8.67
C LEU A 129 -2.18 -2.18 9.66
N PRO A 130 -1.74 -2.41 10.91
CA PRO A 130 -1.39 -1.32 11.82
C PRO A 130 -0.32 -0.35 11.30
N LEU A 131 0.56 -0.78 10.38
CA LEU A 131 1.58 0.10 9.77
C LEU A 131 0.97 1.07 8.75
N VAL A 132 -0.05 0.60 8.01
CA VAL A 132 -0.83 1.45 7.10
C VAL A 132 -1.64 2.47 7.88
N GLU A 133 -2.34 2.02 8.93
CA GLU A 133 -3.14 2.90 9.78
C GLU A 133 -2.31 3.97 10.48
N ASP A 134 -1.10 3.64 10.93
CA ASP A 134 -0.15 4.61 11.49
C ASP A 134 0.28 5.63 10.43
N ALA A 135 0.66 5.17 9.23
CA ALA A 135 1.07 6.05 8.14
C ALA A 135 -0.04 7.06 7.76
N LEU A 136 -1.29 6.61 7.72
CA LEU A 136 -2.48 7.44 7.43
C LEU A 136 -2.79 8.46 8.53
N ARG A 137 -2.33 8.24 9.76
CA ARG A 137 -2.44 9.23 10.86
C ARG A 137 -1.41 10.35 10.75
N THR A 138 -0.33 10.16 10.00
CA THR A 138 0.69 11.21 9.79
C THR A 138 0.23 12.29 8.79
N ASN A 139 0.95 13.41 8.71
CA ASN A 139 0.78 14.41 7.63
C ASN A 139 1.92 14.36 6.60
N ASP A 140 2.78 13.33 6.66
CA ASP A 140 3.84 13.13 5.66
C ASP A 140 3.21 12.58 4.38
N THR A 141 3.12 13.42 3.35
CA THR A 141 2.47 13.07 2.09
C THR A 141 3.13 11.89 1.39
N SER A 142 4.43 11.67 1.59
CA SER A 142 5.14 10.53 1.01
C SER A 142 4.75 9.21 1.70
N LEU A 143 4.51 9.23 3.01
CA LEU A 143 3.99 8.08 3.75
C LEU A 143 2.51 7.83 3.45
N VAL A 144 1.69 8.88 3.39
CA VAL A 144 0.27 8.77 3.03
C VAL A 144 0.12 8.17 1.63
N ALA A 145 0.90 8.65 0.65
CA ALA A 145 0.92 8.12 -0.72
C ALA A 145 1.26 6.62 -0.76
N ALA A 146 2.30 6.19 -0.04
CA ALA A 146 2.65 4.76 0.01
C ALA A 146 1.61 3.92 0.77
N ALA A 147 0.96 4.50 1.78
CA ALA A 147 -0.03 3.81 2.61
C ALA A 147 -1.34 3.51 1.87
N VAL A 148 -1.71 4.29 0.86
CA VAL A 148 -2.94 4.04 0.06
C VAL A 148 -2.73 3.07 -1.11
N GLY A 149 -1.61 2.34 -1.11
CA GLY A 149 -1.27 1.36 -2.15
C GLY A 149 -2.04 0.03 -2.08
N PRO A 150 -1.64 -0.97 -2.88
CA PRO A 150 -2.41 -2.21 -3.07
C PRO A 150 -2.66 -3.05 -1.81
N TYR A 151 -1.76 -2.98 -0.82
CA TYR A 151 -1.99 -3.67 0.47
C TYR A 151 -3.18 -3.04 1.21
N ALA A 152 -3.29 -1.72 1.22
CA ALA A 152 -4.43 -1.02 1.81
C ALA A 152 -5.74 -1.26 1.06
N ALA A 153 -5.69 -1.32 -0.28
CA ALA A 153 -6.86 -1.67 -1.08
C ALA A 153 -7.44 -3.05 -0.68
N ARG A 154 -6.58 -4.03 -0.39
CA ARG A 154 -6.97 -5.39 0.03
C ARG A 154 -7.43 -5.49 1.48
N HIS A 155 -6.83 -4.74 2.40
CA HIS A 155 -6.97 -5.00 3.84
C HIS A 155 -7.71 -3.90 4.61
N LEU A 156 -7.82 -2.67 4.11
CA LEU A 156 -8.63 -1.64 4.76
C LEU A 156 -10.12 -1.95 4.59
N ASP A 157 -10.83 -1.96 5.71
CA ASP A 157 -12.30 -1.93 5.70
C ASP A 157 -12.84 -0.68 5.01
N ALA A 158 -14.14 -0.67 4.73
CA ALA A 158 -14.77 0.42 3.99
C ALA A 158 -14.67 1.77 4.71
N HIS A 159 -14.80 1.81 6.04
CA HIS A 159 -14.77 3.06 6.80
C HIS A 159 -13.38 3.68 6.77
N ASN A 160 -12.35 2.90 7.12
CA ASN A 160 -10.96 3.36 7.13
C ASN A 160 -10.46 3.72 5.72
N TRP A 161 -10.91 3.00 4.68
CA TRP A 161 -10.59 3.34 3.31
C TRP A 161 -11.18 4.70 2.87
N ARG A 162 -12.45 5.00 3.20
CA ARG A 162 -13.04 6.33 2.91
C ARG A 162 -12.28 7.45 3.60
N HIS A 163 -11.89 7.23 4.86
CA HIS A 163 -11.08 8.19 5.61
C HIS A 163 -9.68 8.37 4.99
N ALA A 164 -9.09 7.31 4.43
CA ALA A 164 -7.84 7.41 3.68
C ALA A 164 -7.99 8.28 2.42
N VAL A 165 -9.09 8.14 1.67
CA VAL A 165 -9.39 9.00 0.50
C VAL A 165 -9.54 10.47 0.91
N LEU A 166 -10.30 10.75 1.97
CA LEU A 166 -10.43 12.12 2.50
C LEU A 166 -9.08 12.67 2.99
N LYS A 167 -8.25 11.82 3.61
CA LYS A 167 -6.90 12.19 4.04
C LYS A 167 -6.03 12.60 2.85
N CYS A 168 -6.11 11.88 1.71
CA CYS A 168 -5.41 12.26 0.49
C CYS A 168 -5.85 13.64 0.01
N LEU A 169 -7.16 13.89 -0.10
CA LEU A 169 -7.71 15.19 -0.52
C LEU A 169 -7.30 16.33 0.43
N PHE A 170 -7.31 16.06 1.74
CA PHE A 170 -6.92 17.03 2.76
C PHE A 170 -5.42 17.38 2.71
N THR A 171 -4.56 16.37 2.49
CA THR A 171 -3.10 16.55 2.48
C THR A 171 -2.52 16.87 1.10
N GLY A 172 -3.33 16.83 0.05
CA GLY A 172 -2.89 17.08 -1.33
C GLY A 172 -2.15 15.89 -1.97
N VAL A 173 -2.33 14.67 -1.46
CA VAL A 173 -1.85 13.46 -2.14
C VAL A 173 -2.78 13.17 -3.33
N PRO A 174 -2.25 13.01 -4.57
CA PRO A 174 -3.07 12.74 -5.74
C PRO A 174 -3.90 11.47 -5.55
N VAL A 175 -5.21 11.56 -5.81
CA VAL A 175 -6.13 10.41 -5.60
C VAL A 175 -5.83 9.23 -6.51
N ASP A 176 -5.14 9.46 -7.63
CA ASP A 176 -4.68 8.40 -8.54
C ASP A 176 -3.66 7.45 -7.90
N THR A 177 -3.07 7.85 -6.76
CA THR A 177 -2.21 6.98 -5.94
C THR A 177 -3.01 5.94 -5.16
N VAL A 178 -4.30 6.18 -4.90
CA VAL A 178 -5.16 5.26 -4.16
C VAL A 178 -5.42 4.03 -5.02
N ALA A 179 -4.83 2.91 -4.63
CA ALA A 179 -4.98 1.66 -5.36
C ALA A 179 -6.46 1.23 -5.37
N ASP A 180 -6.91 0.78 -6.54
CA ASP A 180 -8.26 0.27 -6.75
C ASP A 180 -9.40 1.29 -6.51
N LEU A 181 -9.07 2.60 -6.56
CA LEU A 181 -10.00 3.69 -6.27
C LEU A 181 -11.33 3.59 -7.03
N ARG A 182 -11.28 3.42 -8.36
CA ARG A 182 -12.49 3.33 -9.20
C ARG A 182 -13.39 2.18 -8.79
N HIS A 183 -12.81 1.01 -8.52
CA HIS A 183 -13.59 -0.15 -8.14
C HIS A 183 -14.24 0.05 -6.78
N ARG A 184 -13.45 0.46 -5.78
CA ARG A 184 -13.91 0.62 -4.40
C ARG A 184 -14.88 1.80 -4.22
N ALA A 185 -14.75 2.86 -5.01
CA ALA A 185 -15.64 4.01 -4.95
C ALA A 185 -17.01 3.75 -5.58
N ARG A 186 -17.12 2.78 -6.51
CA ARG A 186 -18.33 2.54 -7.29
C ARG A 186 -19.54 2.31 -6.38
N ALA A 187 -20.58 3.13 -6.57
CA ALA A 187 -21.82 3.09 -5.79
C ALA A 187 -21.63 3.29 -4.27
N ASP A 188 -20.51 3.86 -3.82
CA ASP A 188 -20.29 4.19 -2.41
C ASP A 188 -20.98 5.51 -2.04
N THR A 189 -22.23 5.40 -1.60
CA THR A 189 -23.07 6.56 -1.22
C THR A 189 -22.55 7.29 0.00
N GLU A 190 -21.88 6.58 0.91
CA GLU A 190 -21.31 7.21 2.11
C GLU A 190 -20.09 8.03 1.76
N LEU A 191 -19.22 7.53 0.87
CA LEU A 191 -18.13 8.33 0.33
C LEU A 191 -18.66 9.58 -0.39
N ALA A 192 -19.70 9.44 -1.21
CA ALA A 192 -20.32 10.59 -1.89
C ALA A 192 -20.77 11.67 -0.91
N ARG A 193 -21.52 11.27 0.13
CA ARG A 193 -22.00 12.15 1.20
C ARG A 193 -20.84 12.86 1.91
N MET A 194 -19.79 12.12 2.28
CA MET A 194 -18.62 12.68 2.95
C MET A 194 -17.84 13.68 2.07
N LEU A 195 -17.79 13.46 0.75
CA LEU A 195 -17.14 14.37 -0.19
C LEU A 195 -17.96 15.66 -0.35
N ASP A 196 -19.29 15.57 -0.42
CA ASP A 196 -20.18 16.73 -0.46
C ASP A 196 -20.05 17.58 0.82
N ASP A 197 -20.04 16.94 2.00
CA ASP A 197 -19.80 17.60 3.28
C ASP A 197 -18.44 18.32 3.28
N TYR A 198 -17.38 17.65 2.84
CA TYR A 198 -16.04 18.25 2.76
C TYR A 198 -16.01 19.45 1.81
N ALA A 199 -16.67 19.37 0.65
CA ALA A 199 -16.75 20.48 -0.29
C ALA A 199 -17.50 21.68 0.30
N ALA A 200 -18.62 21.43 1.01
CA ALA A 200 -19.39 22.46 1.68
C ALA A 200 -18.59 23.14 2.81
N GLU A 201 -17.88 22.37 3.64
CA GLU A 201 -16.99 22.89 4.68
C GLU A 201 -15.88 23.79 4.11
N ARG A 202 -15.27 23.38 3.00
CA ARG A 202 -14.24 24.18 2.31
C ARG A 202 -14.81 25.49 1.77
N ALA A 203 -15.96 25.44 1.09
CA ALA A 203 -16.62 26.61 0.54
C ALA A 203 -17.03 27.60 1.64
N ALA A 204 -17.61 27.11 2.75
CA ALA A 204 -17.98 27.93 3.91
C ALA A 204 -16.76 28.61 4.55
N ALA A 205 -15.59 27.96 4.50
CA ALA A 205 -14.32 28.53 4.97
C ALA A 205 -13.62 29.45 3.93
N GLY A 206 -14.23 29.71 2.77
CA GLY A 206 -13.63 30.50 1.69
C GLY A 206 -12.40 29.83 1.04
N ARG A 207 -12.26 28.51 1.18
CA ARG A 207 -11.15 27.74 0.63
C ARG A 207 -11.58 27.04 -0.67
N PRO A 208 -10.69 26.94 -1.67
CA PRO A 208 -11.02 26.22 -2.91
C PRO A 208 -11.26 24.73 -2.63
N VAL A 209 -12.18 24.13 -3.37
CA VAL A 209 -12.43 22.69 -3.39
C VAL A 209 -11.41 22.03 -4.33
N PRO A 210 -10.71 20.96 -3.92
CA PRO A 210 -9.75 20.26 -4.79
C PRO A 210 -10.42 19.65 -6.02
N GLU A 211 -9.80 19.75 -7.20
CA GLU A 211 -10.32 19.12 -8.43
C GLU A 211 -10.49 17.60 -8.28
N ASP A 212 -9.52 16.95 -7.64
CA ASP A 212 -9.54 15.52 -7.34
C ASP A 212 -10.83 15.10 -6.61
N LEU A 213 -11.43 15.97 -5.79
CA LEU A 213 -12.69 15.66 -5.10
C LEU A 213 -13.80 15.38 -6.10
N HIS A 214 -13.95 16.22 -7.12
CA HIS A 214 -14.96 16.05 -8.15
C HIS A 214 -14.71 14.78 -8.98
N ARG A 215 -13.42 14.44 -9.21
CA ARG A 215 -13.06 13.18 -9.86
C ARG A 215 -13.50 11.98 -9.03
N VAL A 216 -13.26 11.98 -7.72
CA VAL A 216 -13.72 10.87 -6.84
C VAL A 216 -15.24 10.83 -6.76
N LEU A 217 -15.92 11.96 -6.62
CA LEU A 217 -17.37 12.04 -6.56
C LEU A 217 -18.03 11.47 -7.83
N ALA A 218 -17.44 11.69 -9.00
CA ALA A 218 -17.93 11.07 -10.23
C ALA A 218 -17.83 9.54 -10.21
N LEU A 219 -16.85 8.95 -9.50
CA LEU A 219 -16.68 7.51 -9.38
C LEU A 219 -17.70 6.87 -8.42
N THR A 220 -18.32 7.64 -7.53
CA THR A 220 -19.33 7.11 -6.59
C THR A 220 -20.72 6.94 -7.22
N GLY A 221 -20.95 7.57 -8.38
CA GLY A 221 -22.16 7.35 -9.17
C GLY A 221 -22.31 5.88 -9.59
N SER A 222 -23.55 5.42 -9.68
CA SER A 222 -23.85 4.17 -10.39
C SER A 222 -23.87 4.48 -11.89
N GLU A 223 -23.10 3.75 -12.70
CA GLU A 223 -23.30 3.76 -14.16
C GLU A 223 -24.78 3.47 -14.43
N ALA A 224 -25.50 4.46 -14.96
CA ALA A 224 -26.84 4.23 -15.47
C ALA A 224 -26.70 3.17 -16.58
N LYS A 225 -27.42 2.05 -16.45
CA LYS A 225 -27.62 1.12 -17.55
C LYS A 225 -28.24 1.90 -18.71
N GLU A 226 -27.45 2.24 -19.72
CA GLU A 226 -27.99 2.57 -21.04
C GLU A 226 -28.77 1.32 -21.50
N SER A 227 -30.07 1.53 -21.70
CA SER A 227 -31.06 0.51 -22.09
C SER A 227 -31.07 0.31 -23.60
#